data_AF-A0A519VVS7-F1
#
_entry.id   AF-A0A519VVS7-F1
#
_cell.length_a   1.000
_cell.length_b   1.000
_cell.length_c   1.000
_cell.angle_alpha   90.00
_cell.angle_beta   90.00
_cell.angle_gamma   90.00
#
_symmetry.space_group_name_H-M   'P 1'
#
loop_
_entity.id
_entity.type
_entity.pdbx_description
1 polymer ?
#
loop_
_entity_poly.entity_id
_entity_poly.type
_entity_poly.pdbx_seq_one_letter_code
_entity_poly.pdbx_strand_id
1 'polypeptide(L)' 'LSDDLAHSSIRFGLGRFTTEAEVDYAIENTKKAVNHLRDLSPLWEMFKEGIDLSKIEWAEH' A
#
# COMPACT_ATOMS: atom_id res chain seq x y z
N LEU A 1 8.41 -13.98 -3.24
CA LEU A 1 7.76 -12.76 -2.72
C LEU A 1 8.53 -12.40 -1.46
N SER A 2 9.02 -11.16 -1.30
CA SER A 2 9.64 -10.78 -0.02
C SER A 2 8.55 -10.72 1.06
N ASP A 3 8.92 -10.99 2.32
CA ASP A 3 7.97 -10.94 3.46
C ASP A 3 7.29 -9.56 3.56
N ASP A 4 8.02 -8.48 3.32
CA ASP A 4 7.47 -7.11 3.29
C ASP A 4 6.34 -6.94 2.27
N LEU A 5 6.46 -7.61 1.12
CA LEU A 5 5.40 -7.57 0.11
C LEU A 5 4.16 -8.32 0.59
N ALA A 6 4.33 -9.39 1.36
CA ALA A 6 3.20 -10.10 1.97
C ALA A 6 2.52 -9.23 3.04
N HIS A 7 3.29 -8.53 3.88
CA HIS A 7 2.78 -7.63 4.92
C HIS A 7 2.03 -6.40 4.39
N SER A 8 2.34 -5.97 3.16
CA SER A 8 1.71 -4.80 2.51
C SER A 8 0.69 -5.17 1.42
N SER A 9 0.36 -6.46 1.27
CA SER A 9 -0.59 -6.93 0.26
C SER A 9 -2.02 -7.01 0.78
N ILE A 10 -2.99 -6.58 -0.05
CA ILE A 10 -4.43 -6.70 0.21
C ILE A 10 -5.08 -7.49 -0.94
N ARG A 11 -5.96 -8.44 -0.61
CA ARG A 11 -6.74 -9.20 -1.60
C ARG A 11 -8.19 -8.70 -1.62
N PHE A 12 -8.62 -8.20 -2.78
CA PHE A 12 -10.02 -7.85 -3.03
C PHE A 12 -10.77 -9.05 -3.63
N GLY A 13 -11.94 -9.36 -3.09
CA GLY A 13 -12.85 -10.37 -3.62
C GLY A 13 -14.09 -9.72 -4.21
N LEU A 14 -14.47 -10.13 -5.42
CA LEU A 14 -15.69 -9.68 -6.11
C LEU A 14 -16.60 -10.89 -6.29
N GLY A 15 -17.91 -10.69 -6.13
CA GLY A 15 -18.92 -11.76 -6.23
C GLY A 15 -20.13 -11.36 -7.06
N ARG A 16 -21.08 -12.29 -7.20
CA ARG A 16 -22.31 -12.10 -7.99
C ARG A 16 -23.14 -10.87 -7.57
N PHE A 17 -23.01 -10.44 -6.32
CA PHE A 17 -23.76 -9.32 -5.76
C PHE A 17 -22.97 -8.01 -5.71
N THR A 18 -21.69 -8.03 -6.11
CA THR A 18 -20.89 -6.82 -6.15
C THR A 18 -21.35 -5.93 -7.29
N THR A 19 -21.62 -4.66 -6.97
CA THR A 19 -22.06 -3.64 -7.91
C THR A 19 -20.89 -2.75 -8.33
N GLU A 20 -21.01 -2.08 -9.48
CA GLU A 20 -20.00 -1.12 -9.94
C GLU A 20 -19.78 0.02 -8.92
N ALA A 21 -20.86 0.51 -8.30
CA ALA A 21 -20.77 1.56 -7.27
C ALA A 21 -19.93 1.14 -6.04
N GLU A 22 -20.00 -0.13 -5.63
CA GLU A 22 -19.17 -0.66 -4.54
C GLU A 22 -17.70 -0.78 -4.95
N VAL A 23 -17.43 -1.12 -6.22
CA VAL A 23 -16.06 -1.15 -6.77
C VAL A 23 -15.48 0.25 -6.81
N ASP A 24 -16.22 1.23 -7.33
CA ASP A 24 -15.80 2.63 -7.37
C ASP A 24 -15.52 3.17 -5.96
N TYR A 25 -16.41 2.85 -5.00
CA TYR A 25 -16.21 3.20 -3.61
C TYR A 25 -14.92 2.58 -3.04
N ALA A 26 -14.68 1.30 -3.30
CA ALA A 26 -13.47 0.61 -2.83
C ALA A 26 -12.20 1.22 -3.43
N ILE A 27 -12.22 1.57 -4.73
CA ILE A 27 -11.10 2.24 -5.41
C ILE A 27 -10.78 3.57 -4.73
N GLU A 28 -11.77 4.43 -4.54
CA GLU A 28 -11.55 5.76 -4.01
C GLU A 28 -11.08 5.74 -2.55
N ASN A 29 -11.63 4.83 -1.73
CA ASN A 29 -11.17 4.66 -0.35
C ASN A 29 -9.75 4.10 -0.29
N THR A 30 -9.43 3.11 -1.12
CA THR A 30 -8.08 2.51 -1.17
C THR A 30 -7.05 3.57 -1.56
N LYS A 31 -7.33 4.39 -2.60
CA LYS A 31 -6.45 5.49 -3.00
C LYS A 31 -6.23 6.48 -1.86
N LYS A 32 -7.30 6.93 -1.20
CA LYS A 32 -7.21 7.87 -0.08
C LYS A 32 -6.38 7.32 1.07
N ALA A 33 -6.63 6.07 1.48
CA ALA A 33 -5.89 5.43 2.55
C ALA A 33 -4.40 5.26 2.21
N VAL A 34 -4.09 4.77 1.02
CA VAL A 34 -2.70 4.57 0.57
C VAL A 34 -1.95 5.90 0.51
N ASN A 35 -2.56 6.94 -0.05
CA ASN A 35 -1.93 8.26 -0.12
C ASN A 35 -1.71 8.86 1.27
N HIS A 36 -2.70 8.76 2.17
CA HIS A 36 -2.55 9.23 3.53
C HIS A 36 -1.41 8.52 4.28
N LEU A 37 -1.32 7.19 4.16
CA LEU A 37 -0.23 6.41 4.77
C LEU A 37 1.15 6.80 4.19
N ARG A 38 1.19 7.10 2.90
CA ARG A 38 2.41 7.56 2.20
C ARG A 38 2.84 8.96 2.63
N ASP A 39 1.90 9.88 2.83
CA ASP A 39 2.19 11.23 3.31
C ASP A 39 2.81 11.23 4.72
N LEU A 40 2.53 10.19 5.51
CA LEU A 40 3.08 10.00 6.86
C LEU A 40 4.34 9.12 6.88
N SER A 41 4.70 8.49 5.76
CA SER A 41 5.76 7.49 5.72
C SER A 41 7.11 8.12 5.35
N PRO A 42 8.10 8.13 6.26
CA PRO A 42 9.45 8.59 5.92
C PRO A 42 10.10 7.72 4.84
N LEU A 43 9.72 6.44 4.76
CA LEU A 43 10.19 5.51 3.73
C LEU A 43 9.69 5.88 2.35
N TRP A 44 8.47 6.42 2.27
CA TRP A 44 7.92 6.90 1.02
C TRP A 44 8.63 8.16 0.52
N GLU A 45 9.03 9.06 1.42
CA GLU A 45 9.87 10.21 1.07
C GLU A 45 11.24 9.77 0.56
N MET A 46 11.90 8.85 1.27
CA MET A 46 13.20 8.29 0.85
C MET A 46 13.11 7.59 -0.52
N PHE A 47 12.01 6.87 -0.78
CA PHE A 47 11.75 6.29 -2.10
C PHE A 47 11.64 7.35 -3.19
N LYS A 48 10.91 8.45 -2.95
CA LYS A 48 10.79 9.57 -3.91
C LYS A 48 12.12 10.28 -4.18
N GLU A 49 13.02 10.31 -3.20
CA GLU A 49 14.38 10.84 -3.33
C GLU A 49 15.34 9.90 -4.08
N GLY A 50 14.88 8.70 -4.47
CA GLY A 50 15.68 7.72 -5.19
C GLY A 50 16.63 6.92 -4.30
N ILE A 51 16.41 6.93 -2.98
CA ILE A 51 17.20 6.15 -2.04
C ILE A 51 16.79 4.68 -2.16
N ASP A 52 17.80 3.81 -2.32
CA ASP A 52 17.61 2.38 -2.37
C ASP A 52 17.24 1.82 -0.99
N LEU A 53 15.93 1.68 -0.74
CA LEU A 53 15.39 1.20 0.53
C LEU A 53 15.85 -0.23 0.88
N SER A 54 16.33 -1.02 -0.10
CA SER A 54 16.82 -2.39 0.15
C SER A 54 18.16 -2.42 0.91
N LYS A 55 18.85 -1.28 1.00
CA LYS A 55 20.14 -1.10 1.68
C LYS A 55 20.02 -0.43 3.04
N ILE A 56 18.80 -0.09 3.46
CA ILE A 56 18.54 0.44 4.79
C ILE A 56 18.60 -0.73 5.77
N GLU A 57 19.54 -0.69 6.73
CA GLU A 57 19.52 -1.61 7.85
C GLU A 57 18.34 -1.26 8.75
N TRP A 58 17.30 -2.07 8.65
CA TRP A 58 16.18 -2.03 9.57
C TRP A 58 16.68 -2.48 10.94
N ALA A 59 16.38 -1.70 11.99
CA ALA A 59 16.56 -2.20 13.35
C ALA A 59 15.66 -3.43 13.51
N GLU A 60 16.27 -4.62 13.60
CA GLU A 60 15.55 -5.88 13.82
C GLU A 60 14.63 -5.75 15.05
N HIS A 61 13.41 -6.26 14.89
CA HIS A 61 12.51 -6.61 15.98
C HIS A 61 12.51 -8.13 16.15
#